data_AF-A0A0A2M8F6-F1
#
_entry.id   AF-A0A0A2M8F6-F1
#
_cell.length_a   1.000
_cell.length_b   1.000
_cell.length_c   1.000
_cell.angle_alpha   90.00
_cell.angle_beta   90.00
_cell.angle_gamma   90.00
#
_symmetry.space_group_name_H-M   'P 1'
#
loop_
_entity.id
_entity.type
_entity.pdbx_description
1 polymer ?
#
loop_
_entity_poly.entity_id
_entity_poly.type
_entity_poly.pdbx_seq_one_letter_code
_entity_poly.pdbx_strand_id
1 'polypeptide(L)'
;MSSTHKNYNLQFVNKVFDKTIFKTVEYIIASNTAFKGLYFYLSQIEGPDHITDILDDVNKALQGIPFESNIRVGSETTTLALSNVQIEDQGQTINIPIIDFKSILTEYLNFLLEPPLEGTKV
;
A
#
# COMPACT_ATOMS: atom_id res chain seq x y z
N MET A 1 -9.31 6.50 -11.04
CA MET A 1 -9.34 5.20 -11.77
C MET A 1 -9.38 4.04 -10.76
N SER A 2 -9.84 2.83 -11.10
CA SER A 2 -9.70 1.67 -10.19
C SER A 2 -8.36 0.98 -10.45
N SER A 3 -7.39 1.23 -9.58
CA SER A 3 -6.12 0.49 -9.58
C SER A 3 -6.34 -0.88 -8.96
N THR A 4 -6.23 -1.92 -9.79
CA THR A 4 -6.44 -3.31 -9.40
C THR A 4 -5.11 -4.07 -9.46
N HIS A 5 -4.59 -4.45 -8.31
CA HIS A 5 -3.37 -5.25 -8.16
C HIS A 5 -3.73 -6.73 -8.03
N LYS A 6 -4.15 -7.35 -9.15
CA LYS A 6 -4.64 -8.73 -9.18
C LYS A 6 -3.64 -9.75 -8.62
N ASN A 7 -2.34 -9.57 -8.87
CA ASN A 7 -1.28 -10.44 -8.36
C ASN A 7 -1.19 -10.42 -6.82
N TYR A 8 -1.65 -9.33 -6.20
CA TYR A 8 -1.62 -9.11 -4.77
C TYR A 8 -3.00 -9.26 -4.13
N ASN A 9 -4.03 -9.57 -4.93
CA ASN A 9 -5.43 -9.62 -4.51
C ASN A 9 -5.94 -8.30 -3.88
N LEU A 10 -5.44 -7.14 -4.32
CA LEU A 10 -5.81 -5.83 -3.75
C LEU A 10 -6.43 -4.88 -4.77
N GLN A 11 -7.34 -4.03 -4.30
CA GLN A 11 -7.90 -2.91 -5.06
C GLN A 11 -8.04 -1.67 -4.17
N PHE A 12 -7.93 -0.50 -4.78
CA PHE A 12 -8.20 0.79 -4.12
C PHE A 12 -9.60 1.28 -4.46
N VAL A 13 -10.39 1.64 -3.45
CA VAL A 13 -11.81 1.92 -3.61
C VAL A 13 -12.25 3.15 -2.82
N ASN A 14 -13.23 3.86 -3.38
CA ASN A 14 -14.00 4.87 -2.68
C ASN A 14 -15.21 4.19 -2.01
N LYS A 15 -15.29 4.25 -0.69
CA LYS A 15 -16.46 3.82 0.08
C LYS A 15 -17.31 5.02 0.47
N VAL A 16 -18.62 4.90 0.31
CA VAL A 16 -19.57 5.90 0.80
C VAL A 16 -20.11 5.42 2.14
N PHE A 17 -19.92 6.22 3.19
CA PHE A 17 -20.54 6.01 4.49
C PHE A 17 -21.08 7.33 5.00
N ASP A 18 -22.37 7.38 5.35
CA ASP A 18 -23.08 8.58 5.77
C ASP A 18 -22.73 9.83 4.94
N LYS A 19 -22.94 9.74 3.62
CA LYS A 19 -22.66 10.84 2.68
C LYS A 19 -21.22 11.35 2.67
N THR A 20 -20.29 10.56 3.18
CA THR A 20 -18.86 10.87 3.17
C THR A 20 -18.15 9.80 2.35
N ILE A 21 -17.26 10.23 1.46
CA ILE A 21 -16.45 9.33 0.66
C ILE A 21 -15.12 9.10 1.37
N PHE A 22 -14.85 7.83 1.68
CA PHE A 22 -13.62 7.35 2.29
C PHE A 22 -12.82 6.58 1.26
N LYS A 23 -11.51 6.81 1.23
CA LYS A 23 -10.58 6.04 0.41
C LYS A 23 -10.01 4.90 1.23
N THR A 24 -10.02 3.70 0.68
CA THR A 24 -9.55 2.52 1.39
C THR A 24 -9.01 1.46 0.44
N VAL A 25 -8.38 0.45 1.02
CA VAL A 25 -7.87 -0.74 0.34
C VAL A 25 -8.83 -1.89 0.63
N GLU A 26 -9.07 -2.76 -0.35
CA GLU A 26 -9.87 -3.97 -0.17
C GLU A 26 -9.25 -5.16 -0.88
N TYR A 27 -9.63 -6.37 -0.43
CA TYR A 27 -9.38 -7.57 -1.22
C TYR A 27 -10.30 -7.65 -2.42
N ILE A 28 -9.77 -8.10 -3.55
CA ILE A 28 -10.58 -8.43 -4.73
C ILE A 28 -11.39 -9.71 -4.46
N ILE A 29 -10.73 -10.74 -3.91
CA ILE A 29 -11.33 -12.02 -3.50
C ILE A 29 -11.19 -12.13 -1.98
N ALA A 30 -12.28 -11.93 -1.24
CA ALA A 30 -12.27 -11.89 0.23
C ALA A 30 -11.70 -13.15 0.90
N SER A 31 -11.85 -14.32 0.28
CA SER A 31 -11.33 -15.59 0.82
C SER A 31 -9.84 -15.80 0.57
N ASN A 32 -9.18 -14.99 -0.26
CA ASN A 32 -7.76 -15.10 -0.55
C ASN A 32 -6.94 -14.09 0.28
N THR A 33 -6.48 -14.52 1.45
CA THR A 33 -5.74 -13.65 2.38
C THR A 33 -4.22 -13.83 2.30
N ALA A 34 -3.69 -14.32 1.18
CA ALA A 34 -2.26 -14.59 1.03
C ALA A 34 -1.38 -13.34 1.25
N PHE A 35 -1.89 -12.16 0.92
CA PHE A 35 -1.21 -10.86 1.05
C PHE A 35 -1.77 -10.00 2.18
N LYS A 36 -2.21 -10.63 3.26
CA LYS A 36 -2.84 -9.93 4.39
C LYS A 36 -1.95 -8.90 5.06
N GLY A 37 -0.65 -9.18 5.20
CA GLY A 37 0.31 -8.20 5.68
C GLY A 37 0.34 -6.94 4.80
N LEU A 38 0.31 -7.07 3.48
CA LEU A 38 0.30 -5.92 2.56
C LEU A 38 -1.01 -5.13 2.67
N TYR A 39 -2.16 -5.83 2.75
CA TYR A 39 -3.45 -5.18 2.98
C TYR A 39 -3.43 -4.32 4.24
N PHE A 40 -2.96 -4.89 5.35
CA PHE A 40 -2.92 -4.19 6.63
C PHE A 40 -1.92 -3.05 6.64
N TYR A 41 -0.72 -3.29 6.09
CA TYR A 41 0.31 -2.27 5.92
C TYR A 41 -0.25 -1.03 5.22
N LEU A 42 -0.86 -1.19 4.03
CA LEU A 42 -1.41 -0.07 3.27
C LEU A 42 -2.58 0.62 3.99
N SER A 43 -3.40 -0.14 4.72
CA SER A 43 -4.54 0.37 5.48
C SER A 43 -4.13 1.18 6.72
N GLN A 44 -2.90 0.98 7.22
CA GLN A 44 -2.37 1.68 8.39
C GLN A 44 -1.55 2.92 8.04
N ILE A 45 -1.29 3.20 6.76
CA ILE A 45 -0.54 4.40 6.37
C ILE A 45 -1.40 5.65 6.62
N GLU A 46 -0.90 6.57 7.45
CA GLU A 46 -1.65 7.72 7.97
C GLU A 46 -1.86 8.87 6.95
N GLY A 47 -1.43 8.70 5.70
CA GLY A 47 -1.74 9.64 4.62
C GLY A 47 -0.66 9.73 3.52
N PRO A 48 -0.86 10.63 2.54
CA PRO A 48 0.03 10.82 1.39
C PRO A 48 1.49 11.14 1.75
N ASP A 49 1.72 11.93 2.79
CA ASP A 49 3.08 12.33 3.20
C ASP A 49 3.90 11.11 3.64
N HIS A 50 3.31 10.22 4.45
CA HIS A 50 3.95 8.98 4.86
C HIS A 50 4.26 8.06 3.66
N ILE A 51 3.37 7.98 2.66
CA ILE A 51 3.66 7.21 1.44
C ILE A 51 4.85 7.82 0.69
N THR A 52 4.94 9.14 0.66
CA THR A 52 6.04 9.86 0.00
C THR A 52 7.37 9.57 0.68
N ASP A 53 7.41 9.58 2.02
CA ASP A 53 8.61 9.21 2.79
C ASP A 53 9.05 7.77 2.51
N ILE A 54 8.10 6.83 2.51
CA ILE A 54 8.38 5.42 2.18
C ILE A 54 8.90 5.29 0.75
N LEU A 55 8.31 6.01 -0.21
CA LEU A 55 8.74 5.99 -1.60
C LEU A 55 10.17 6.54 -1.78
N ASP A 56 10.59 7.51 -0.96
CA ASP A 56 11.97 8.01 -0.96
C ASP A 56 12.96 6.90 -0.59
N ASP A 57 12.71 6.15 0.49
CA ASP A 57 13.54 5.02 0.88
C ASP A 57 13.51 3.87 -0.12
N VAL A 58 12.36 3.58 -0.73
CA VAL A 58 12.26 2.63 -1.85
C VAL A 58 13.12 3.06 -3.04
N ASN A 59 13.11 4.35 -3.38
CA ASN A 59 13.93 4.89 -4.47
C ASN A 59 15.42 4.82 -4.15
N LYS A 60 15.82 5.13 -2.91
CA LYS A 60 17.20 4.99 -2.42
C LYS A 60 17.67 3.54 -2.49
N ALA A 61 16.85 2.60 -2.04
CA ALA A 61 17.14 1.16 -2.12
C ALA A 61 17.34 0.70 -3.58
N LEU A 62 16.47 1.13 -4.50
CA LEU A 62 16.61 0.85 -5.94
C LEU A 62 17.88 1.45 -6.57
N GLN A 63 18.36 2.57 -6.05
CA GLN A 63 19.60 3.22 -6.50
C GLN A 63 20.86 2.64 -5.85
N GLY A 64 20.71 1.73 -4.88
CA GLY A 64 21.83 1.16 -4.12
C GLY A 64 22.53 2.17 -3.20
N ILE A 65 21.83 3.24 -2.82
CA ILE A 65 22.32 4.24 -1.85
C ILE A 65 21.73 3.99 -0.46
N PRO A 66 22.28 4.56 0.62
CA PRO A 66 21.75 4.35 1.98
C PRO A 66 20.27 4.74 2.12
N PHE A 67 19.50 3.89 2.80
CA PHE A 67 18.06 4.03 3.04
C PHE A 67 17.69 3.48 4.42
N GLU A 68 16.52 3.86 4.94
CA GLU A 68 15.98 3.23 6.15
C GLU A 68 15.41 1.85 5.80
N SER A 69 16.06 0.79 6.30
CA SER A 69 15.66 -0.58 5.97
C SER A 69 14.47 -1.06 6.79
N ASN A 70 14.15 -0.44 7.92
CA ASN A 70 13.03 -0.86 8.77
C ASN A 70 12.00 0.26 8.86
N ILE A 71 10.91 0.10 8.12
CA ILE A 71 9.80 1.04 8.13
C ILE A 71 8.70 0.47 9.01
N ARG A 72 8.31 1.24 10.02
CA ARG A 72 7.18 0.91 10.88
C ARG A 72 5.96 1.71 10.48
N VAL A 73 4.88 1.02 10.13
CA VAL A 73 3.58 1.63 9.86
C VAL A 73 2.58 1.01 10.84
N GLY A 74 2.12 1.80 11.80
CA GLY A 74 1.28 1.34 12.92
C GLY A 74 1.89 0.16 13.68
N SER A 75 1.19 -0.98 13.69
CA SER A 75 1.65 -2.23 14.31
C SER A 75 2.64 -3.03 13.47
N GLU A 76 2.69 -2.77 12.16
CA GLU A 76 3.44 -3.58 11.20
C GLU A 76 4.87 -3.09 11.07
N THR A 77 5.81 -4.04 11.03
CA THR A 77 7.21 -3.77 10.68
C THR A 77 7.45 -4.30 9.27
N THR A 78 7.94 -3.42 8.41
CA THR A 78 8.26 -3.72 7.02
C THR A 78 9.76 -3.53 6.80
N THR A 79 10.40 -4.57 6.32
CA THR A 79 11.83 -4.57 6.05
C THR A 79 12.07 -4.37 4.57
N LEU A 80 12.66 -3.24 4.21
CA LEU A 80 13.11 -2.96 2.85
C LEU A 80 14.48 -3.60 2.62
N ALA A 81 14.60 -4.28 1.49
CA ALA A 81 15.87 -4.74 0.96
C ALA A 81 16.03 -4.29 -0.50
N LEU A 82 17.25 -4.36 -1.03
CA LEU A 82 17.59 -3.85 -2.37
C LEU A 82 16.72 -4.42 -3.51
N SER A 83 16.19 -5.64 -3.35
CA SER A 83 15.41 -6.33 -4.39
C SER A 83 13.99 -6.68 -3.96
N ASN A 84 13.70 -6.71 -2.66
CA ASN A 84 12.42 -7.15 -2.12
C ASN A 84 12.04 -6.35 -0.88
N VAL A 85 10.76 -6.30 -0.60
CA VAL A 85 10.18 -5.79 0.63
C VAL A 85 9.55 -6.97 1.37
N GLN A 86 9.92 -7.11 2.63
CA GLN A 86 9.37 -8.12 3.53
C GLN A 86 8.38 -7.46 4.46
N ILE A 87 7.16 -8.00 4.51
CA ILE A 87 6.14 -7.55 5.46
C ILE A 87 5.80 -8.75 6.33
N GLU A 88 5.92 -8.59 7.64
CA GLU A 88 5.57 -9.60 8.62
C GLU A 88 4.25 -9.23 9.31
N ASP A 89 3.25 -10.09 9.18
CA ASP A 89 1.96 -10.01 9.89
C ASP A 89 1.73 -11.33 10.64
N GLN A 90 1.63 -11.26 11.97
CA GLN A 90 1.26 -12.40 12.83
C GLN A 90 2.09 -13.69 12.57
N GLY A 91 3.39 -13.55 12.31
CA GLY A 91 4.31 -14.67 12.04
C GLY A 91 4.27 -15.20 10.61
N GLN A 92 3.51 -14.57 9.72
CA GLN A 92 3.56 -14.81 8.28
C GLN A 92 4.38 -13.70 7.61
N THR A 93 5.45 -14.08 6.93
CA THR A 93 6.25 -13.16 6.10
C THR A 93 5.82 -13.27 4.65
N ILE A 94 5.45 -12.14 4.04
CA ILE A 94 5.31 -12.04 2.59
C ILE A 94 6.51 -11.30 2.01
N ASN A 95 6.93 -11.72 0.82
CA ASN A 95 8.01 -11.09 0.07
C ASN A 95 7.42 -10.49 -1.20
N ILE A 96 7.65 -9.20 -1.43
CA ILE A 96 7.16 -8.45 -2.58
C ILE A 96 8.38 -7.90 -3.32
N PRO A 97 8.51 -8.09 -4.63
CA PRO A 97 9.56 -7.41 -5.40
C PRO A 97 9.50 -5.89 -5.16
N ILE A 98 10.64 -5.26 -4.89
CA ILE A 98 10.67 -3.83 -4.52
C ILE A 98 10.08 -2.93 -5.62
N ILE A 99 10.18 -3.35 -6.89
CA ILE A 99 9.59 -2.67 -8.04
C ILE A 99 8.06 -2.69 -7.97
N ASP A 100 7.47 -3.84 -7.62
CA ASP A 100 6.02 -3.98 -7.49
C ASP A 100 5.52 -3.21 -6.27
N PHE A 101 6.25 -3.27 -5.17
CA PHE A 101 5.95 -2.48 -3.97
C PHE A 101 5.95 -0.97 -4.27
N LYS A 102 6.96 -0.48 -5.00
CA LYS A 102 6.99 0.90 -5.50
C LYS A 102 5.76 1.24 -6.34
N SER A 103 5.39 0.36 -7.26
CA SER A 103 4.23 0.57 -8.13
C SER A 103 2.94 0.68 -7.32
N ILE A 104 2.73 -0.23 -6.37
CA ILE A 104 1.56 -0.24 -5.47
C ILE A 104 1.48 1.05 -4.67
N LEU A 105 2.59 1.48 -4.04
CA LEU A 105 2.62 2.73 -3.26
C LEU A 105 2.38 3.96 -4.13
N THR A 106 2.94 3.99 -5.34
CA THR A 106 2.73 5.11 -6.29
C THR A 106 1.26 5.19 -6.71
N GLU A 107 0.65 4.05 -7.05
CA GLU A 107 -0.77 3.99 -7.41
C GLU A 107 -1.66 4.35 -6.21
N TYR A 108 -1.29 3.91 -5.00
CA TYR A 108 -2.05 4.25 -3.81
C TYR A 108 -1.96 5.74 -3.48
N LEU A 109 -0.77 6.34 -3.57
CA LEU A 109 -0.57 7.78 -3.43
C LEU A 109 -1.42 8.56 -4.43
N ASN A 110 -1.35 8.21 -5.72
CA ASN A 110 -2.15 8.84 -6.75
C ASN A 110 -3.64 8.72 -6.45
N PHE A 111 -4.09 7.53 -6.04
CA PHE A 111 -5.48 7.31 -5.64
C PHE A 111 -5.88 8.19 -4.45
N LEU A 112 -5.02 8.35 -3.44
CA LEU A 112 -5.28 9.23 -2.29
C LEU A 112 -5.33 10.71 -2.66
N LEU A 113 -4.61 11.15 -3.69
CA LEU A 113 -4.58 12.53 -4.16
C LEU A 113 -5.70 12.87 -5.17
N GLU A 114 -6.21 11.89 -5.92
CA GLU A 114 -7.31 12.10 -6.88
C GLU A 114 -8.60 12.56 -6.18
N PRO A 115 -9.31 13.61 -6.61
CA PRO A 115 -10.63 13.90 -6.04
C PRO A 115 -11.56 12.67 -6.21
N PRO A 116 -12.47 12.40 -5.26
CA PRO A 116 -13.46 11.33 -5.44
C PRO A 116 -14.20 11.52 -6.75
N LEU A 117 -14.35 10.45 -7.55
CA LEU A 117 -14.97 10.55 -8.88
C LEU A 117 -16.33 11.25 -8.80
N GLU A 118 -16.51 12.30 -9.62
CA GLU A 118 -17.81 12.93 -9.82
C GLU A 118 -18.86 11.88 -10.19
N GLY A 119 -19.96 11.82 -9.44
CA GLY A 119 -21.01 10.81 -9.59
C GLY A 119 -21.05 9.75 -8.49
N THR A 120 -20.08 9.75 -7.56
CA THR A 120 -20.20 9.05 -6.27
C THR A 120 -21.23 9.80 -5.41
N LYS A 121 -22.53 9.56 -5.66
CA LYS A 121 -23.62 10.27 -4.99
C LYS A 121 -23.57 10.04 -3.47
N VAL A 122 -23.52 11.16 -2.75
CA VAL A 122 -23.95 11.31 -1.36
C VAL A 122 -25.46 11.18 -1.21
#